data_AF-A0A2E8Q8A5-F1
#
_entry.id   AF-A0A2E8Q8A5-F1
#
_cell.length_a   1.000
_cell.length_b   1.000
_cell.length_c   1.000
_cell.angle_alpha   90.00
_cell.angle_beta   90.00
_cell.angle_gamma   90.00
#
_symmetry.space_group_name_H-M   'P 1'
#
loop_
_entity.id
_entity.type
_entity.pdbx_description
1 polymer ?
#
loop_
_entity_poly.entity_id
_entity_poly.type
_entity_poly.pdbx_seq_one_letter_code
_entity_poly.pdbx_strand_id
1 'polypeptide(L)'
;MLDYFWLWSEMIVRWVHVIAGVAWIGSSFYFIALDLSLKPGKELPKEANGQAWQVHGGGFYNMVKYLVAPKKMPEELTWFKWEAYSTWISGMALMSLVYYGSASLYMIDLEVLDITQLQAVLLSLGGIVIGWIIYDGLCRSPLGKNDLILALAGLVFLVLLSFIYTEVFSHRGAFMQMGVTIGTMMVANVAMVIIPGQKKVVQ
;
A
#
# COMPACT_ATOMS: atom_id res chain seq x y z
N MET A 1 -14.01 -32.62 1.84
CA MET A 1 -12.81 -32.30 2.66
C MET A 1 -12.03 -31.14 2.06
N LEU A 2 -11.76 -31.13 0.75
CA LEU A 2 -11.12 -29.98 0.07
C LEU A 2 -11.92 -28.68 0.19
N ASP A 3 -13.26 -28.75 0.11
CA ASP A 3 -14.12 -27.56 0.24
C ASP A 3 -14.03 -26.91 1.63
N TYR A 4 -13.93 -27.73 2.68
CA TYR A 4 -13.72 -27.22 4.03
C TYR A 4 -12.36 -26.54 4.17
N PHE A 5 -11.30 -27.15 3.63
CA PHE A 5 -9.98 -26.53 3.64
C PHE A 5 -10.00 -25.18 2.93
N TRP A 6 -10.61 -25.09 1.76
CA TRP A 6 -10.76 -23.85 1.00
C TRP A 6 -11.51 -22.76 1.78
N LEU A 7 -12.66 -23.12 2.37
CA LEU A 7 -13.47 -22.22 3.18
C LEU A 7 -12.69 -21.68 4.40
N TRP A 8 -12.00 -22.55 5.13
CA TRP A 8 -11.19 -22.16 6.28
C TRP A 8 -9.99 -21.31 5.85
N SER A 9 -9.32 -21.65 4.75
CA SER A 9 -8.24 -20.84 4.19
C SER A 9 -8.71 -19.43 3.81
N GLU A 10 -9.84 -19.32 3.11
CA GLU A 10 -10.42 -18.03 2.75
C GLU A 10 -10.70 -17.19 4.01
N MET A 11 -11.35 -17.78 5.02
CA MET A 11 -11.68 -17.08 6.25
C MET A 11 -10.44 -16.61 7.01
N ILE A 12 -9.44 -17.48 7.17
CA ILE A 12 -8.20 -17.14 7.88
C ILE A 12 -7.45 -16.03 7.14
N VAL A 13 -7.24 -16.18 5.84
CA VAL A 13 -6.51 -15.19 5.03
C VAL A 13 -7.24 -13.85 5.01
N ARG A 14 -8.57 -13.86 4.97
CA ARG A 14 -9.40 -12.64 5.05
C ARG A 14 -9.17 -11.90 6.37
N TRP A 15 -9.21 -12.60 7.50
CA TRP A 15 -8.96 -11.97 8.80
C TRP A 15 -7.53 -11.47 8.96
N VAL A 16 -6.55 -12.24 8.47
CA VAL A 16 -5.15 -11.78 8.41
C VAL A 16 -5.04 -10.49 7.59
N HIS A 17 -5.70 -10.43 6.43
CA HIS A 17 -5.68 -9.24 5.58
C HIS A 17 -6.34 -8.04 6.25
N VAL A 18 -7.48 -8.22 6.90
CA VAL A 18 -8.16 -7.15 7.66
C VAL A 18 -7.27 -6.63 8.79
N ILE A 19 -6.67 -7.51 9.59
CA ILE A 19 -5.79 -7.13 10.69
C ILE A 19 -4.55 -6.39 10.18
N ALA A 20 -3.91 -6.90 9.12
CA ALA A 20 -2.76 -6.26 8.49
C ALA A 20 -3.13 -4.86 7.94
N GLY A 21 -4.28 -4.74 7.26
CA GLY A 21 -4.78 -3.47 6.75
C GLY A 21 -5.05 -2.45 7.86
N VAL A 22 -5.66 -2.88 8.97
CA VAL A 22 -5.86 -2.03 10.16
C VAL A 22 -4.53 -1.58 10.74
N ALA A 23 -3.54 -2.48 10.85
CA ALA A 23 -2.22 -2.12 11.34
C ALA A 23 -1.50 -1.11 10.43
N TRP A 24 -1.61 -1.26 9.11
CA TRP A 24 -0.97 -0.35 8.15
C TRP A 24 -1.63 1.03 8.11
N ILE A 25 -2.96 1.09 8.04
CA ILE A 25 -3.68 2.36 8.05
C ILE A 25 -3.52 3.04 9.41
N GLY A 26 -3.60 2.28 10.51
CA GLY A 26 -3.43 2.78 11.86
C GLY A 26 -2.04 3.36 12.11
N SER A 27 -0.98 2.68 11.68
CA SER A 27 0.39 3.21 11.79
C SER A 27 0.57 4.48 10.95
N SER A 28 -0.02 4.54 9.76
CA SER A 28 0.01 5.74 8.90
C SER A 28 -0.63 6.94 9.60
N PHE A 29 -1.83 6.78 10.18
CA PHE A 29 -2.49 7.87 10.92
C PHE A 29 -1.70 8.27 12.17
N TYR A 30 -1.13 7.30 12.90
CA TYR A 30 -0.29 7.58 14.05
C TYR A 30 0.92 8.45 13.67
N PHE A 31 1.65 8.09 12.61
CA PHE A 31 2.82 8.86 12.19
C PHE A 31 2.48 10.24 11.64
N ILE A 32 1.35 10.39 10.94
CA ILE A 32 0.86 11.71 10.51
C ILE A 32 0.54 12.58 11.74
N ALA A 33 -0.19 12.04 12.72
CA ALA A 33 -0.51 12.77 13.94
C ALA A 33 0.75 13.11 14.76
N LEU A 34 1.71 12.19 14.84
CA LEU A 34 3.00 12.42 15.48
C LEU A 34 3.73 13.58 14.80
N ASP A 35 3.86 13.55 13.48
CA ASP A 35 4.56 14.58 12.71
C ASP A 35 3.92 15.96 12.86
N LEU A 36 2.58 16.04 12.87
CA LEU A 36 1.85 17.28 13.10
C LEU A 36 1.94 17.78 14.55
N SER A 37 2.24 16.90 15.50
CA SER A 37 2.37 17.24 16.93
C SER A 37 3.77 17.70 17.34
N LEU A 38 4.76 17.61 16.45
CA LEU A 38 6.13 17.97 16.74
C LEU A 38 6.25 19.46 17.09
N LYS A 39 6.89 19.75 18.22
CA LYS A 39 7.18 21.11 18.66
C LYS A 39 8.70 21.34 18.75
N PRO A 40 9.18 22.55 18.43
CA PRO A 40 10.56 22.91 18.73
C PRO A 40 10.77 22.90 20.25
N GLY A 41 11.94 22.45 20.70
CA GLY A 41 12.29 22.33 22.11
C GLY A 41 13.56 23.11 22.43
N LYS A 42 13.69 23.59 23.67
CA LYS A 42 14.85 24.36 24.13
C LYS A 42 16.12 23.51 24.29
N GLU A 43 15.98 22.19 24.43
CA GLU A 43 17.08 21.25 24.67
C GLU A 43 17.07 20.09 23.67
N LEU A 44 16.85 20.38 22.38
CA LEU A 44 16.95 19.37 21.34
C LEU A 44 18.39 19.24 20.83
N PRO A 45 18.83 18.03 20.45
CA PRO A 45 20.06 17.85 19.67
C PRO A 45 20.04 18.75 18.44
N LYS A 46 21.22 19.24 18.01
CA LYS A 46 21.32 20.19 16.89
C LYS A 46 20.74 19.63 15.58
N GLU A 47 20.79 18.31 15.42
CA GLU A 47 20.30 17.58 14.27
C GLU A 47 18.79 17.27 14.32
N ALA A 48 18.14 17.52 15.45
CA ALA A 48 16.72 17.24 15.65
C ALA A 48 15.84 18.39 15.16
N ASN A 49 14.71 18.04 14.53
CA ASN A 49 13.75 19.00 14.00
C ASN A 49 12.66 19.35 15.00
N GLY A 50 12.29 18.43 15.87
CA GLY A 50 11.26 18.63 16.87
C GLY A 50 11.12 17.45 17.81
N GLN A 51 10.32 17.62 18.86
CA GLN A 51 9.91 16.56 19.76
C GLN A 51 8.40 16.54 19.99
N ALA A 52 7.89 15.35 20.32
CA ALA A 52 6.52 15.14 20.75
C ALA A 52 6.51 14.31 22.03
N TRP A 53 5.75 14.79 23.02
CA TRP A 53 5.51 14.08 24.26
C TRP A 53 4.16 13.40 24.21
N GLN A 54 4.13 12.11 24.50
CA GLN A 54 2.93 11.29 24.47
C GLN A 54 2.80 10.49 25.78
N VAL A 55 1.57 10.19 26.16
CA VAL A 55 1.25 9.35 27.32
C VAL A 55 0.44 8.15 26.85
N HIS A 56 0.88 6.95 27.22
CA HIS A 56 0.15 5.72 26.93
C HIS A 56 0.54 4.63 27.92
N GLY A 57 -0.40 3.73 28.26
CA GLY A 57 -0.13 2.61 29.17
C GLY A 57 0.39 3.00 30.56
N GLY A 58 0.10 4.23 31.02
CA GLY A 58 0.60 4.78 32.29
C GLY A 58 2.04 5.33 32.25
N GLY A 59 2.70 5.32 31.08
CA GLY A 59 4.05 5.86 30.88
C GLY A 59 4.08 7.09 29.96
N PHE A 60 5.25 7.73 29.90
CA PHE A 60 5.51 8.89 29.07
C PHE A 60 6.57 8.57 28.02
N TYR A 61 6.32 8.96 26.78
CA TYR A 61 7.22 8.80 25.64
C TYR A 61 7.66 10.19 25.18
N ASN A 62 8.97 10.38 25.00
CA ASN A 62 9.52 11.54 24.33
C ASN A 62 10.08 11.11 22.97
N MET A 63 9.36 11.44 21.91
CA MET A 63 9.75 11.12 20.54
C MET A 63 10.47 12.32 19.93
N VAL A 64 11.74 12.15 19.56
CA VAL A 64 12.55 13.18 18.88
C VAL A 64 12.72 12.80 17.42
N LYS A 65 12.29 13.68 16.50
CA LYS A 65 12.44 13.45 15.06
C LYS A 65 13.69 14.13 14.54
N TYR A 66 14.51 13.37 13.83
CA TYR A 66 15.68 13.84 13.11
C TYR A 66 15.37 13.85 11.61
N LEU A 67 15.74 14.94 10.91
CA LEU A 67 15.59 15.01 9.44
C LEU A 67 16.79 14.43 8.69
N VAL A 68 17.92 14.31 9.39
CA VAL A 68 19.16 13.72 8.91
C VAL A 68 19.65 12.71 9.94
N ALA A 69 20.46 11.74 9.52
CA ALA A 69 21.03 10.79 10.45
C ALA A 69 21.85 11.52 11.55
N PRO A 70 21.54 11.30 12.85
CA PRO A 70 22.37 11.82 13.92
C PRO A 70 23.79 11.25 13.87
N LYS A 71 24.76 11.99 14.42
CA LYS A 71 26.18 11.59 14.46
C LYS A 71 26.43 10.22 15.08
N LYS A 72 25.58 9.80 16.02
CA LYS A 72 25.60 8.48 16.62
C LYS A 72 24.26 7.81 16.38
N MET A 73 24.20 6.97 15.35
CA MET A 73 23.02 6.15 15.08
C MET A 73 22.92 5.01 16.10
N PRO A 74 21.71 4.68 16.58
CA PRO A 74 21.48 3.45 17.33
C PRO A 74 21.82 2.23 16.48
N GLU A 75 22.31 1.16 17.13
CA GLU A 75 22.59 -0.12 16.46
C GLU A 75 21.31 -0.83 15.99
N GLU A 76 20.22 -0.66 16.76
CA GLU A 76 18.93 -1.26 16.47
C GLU A 76 17.93 -0.21 15.99
N LEU A 77 17.31 -0.47 14.84
CA LEU A 77 16.27 0.37 14.24
C LEU A 77 15.05 -0.48 13.92
N THR A 78 13.88 0.01 14.34
CA THR A 78 12.59 -0.57 13.94
C THR A 78 12.15 0.01 12.60
N TRP A 79 11.91 -0.85 11.63
CA TRP A 79 11.51 -0.46 10.27
C TRP A 79 10.04 -0.78 10.03
N PHE A 80 9.22 0.26 9.89
CA PHE A 80 7.78 0.17 9.60
C PHE A 80 7.52 -0.12 8.12
N LYS A 81 7.88 -1.34 7.70
CA LYS A 81 7.66 -1.86 6.32
C LYS A 81 6.70 -3.05 6.30
N TRP A 82 6.60 -3.75 7.42
CA TRP A 82 5.92 -5.03 7.49
C TRP A 82 4.41 -4.89 7.45
N GLU A 83 3.88 -3.76 7.92
CA GLU A 83 2.46 -3.44 7.88
C GLU A 83 1.98 -3.37 6.41
N ALA A 84 2.72 -2.65 5.57
CA ALA A 84 2.45 -2.58 4.13
C ALA A 84 2.65 -3.96 3.47
N TYR A 85 3.78 -4.62 3.71
CA TYR A 85 4.11 -5.89 3.05
C TYR A 85 3.13 -7.01 3.41
N SER A 86 2.79 -7.14 4.69
CA SER A 86 1.83 -8.15 5.15
C SER A 86 0.43 -7.89 4.61
N THR A 87 0.00 -6.62 4.52
CA THR A 87 -1.29 -6.27 3.92
C THR A 87 -1.32 -6.67 2.45
N TRP A 88 -0.28 -6.37 1.68
CA TRP A 88 -0.24 -6.73 0.26
C TRP A 88 -0.14 -8.24 0.03
N ILE A 89 0.71 -8.95 0.78
CA ILE A 89 0.86 -10.41 0.66
C ILE A 89 -0.48 -11.11 0.95
N SER A 90 -1.12 -10.74 2.06
CA SER A 90 -2.43 -11.29 2.43
C SER A 90 -3.54 -10.88 1.47
N GLY A 91 -3.48 -9.68 0.90
CA GLY A 91 -4.43 -9.19 -0.10
C GLY A 91 -4.31 -9.93 -1.43
N MET A 92 -3.09 -10.18 -1.90
CA MET A 92 -2.82 -10.99 -3.09
C MET A 92 -3.18 -12.46 -2.89
N ALA A 93 -2.96 -13.00 -1.69
CA ALA A 93 -3.44 -14.33 -1.33
C ALA A 93 -4.97 -14.39 -1.39
N LEU A 94 -5.67 -13.38 -0.86
CA LEU A 94 -7.13 -13.31 -0.90
C LEU A 94 -7.67 -13.11 -2.32
N MET A 95 -7.01 -12.29 -3.16
CA MET A 95 -7.31 -12.14 -4.58
C MET A 95 -7.18 -13.49 -5.30
N SER A 96 -6.13 -14.24 -4.99
CA SER A 96 -5.88 -15.54 -5.62
C SER A 96 -6.91 -16.59 -5.20
N LEU A 97 -7.22 -16.68 -3.90
CA LEU A 97 -8.19 -17.62 -3.37
C LEU A 97 -9.62 -17.29 -3.82
N VAL A 98 -10.06 -16.04 -3.68
CA VAL A 98 -11.47 -15.69 -3.94
C VAL A 98 -11.70 -15.39 -5.41
N TYR A 99 -10.89 -14.53 -6.02
CA TYR A 99 -11.18 -14.01 -7.36
C TYR A 99 -10.59 -14.87 -8.47
N TYR A 100 -9.34 -15.32 -8.34
CA TYR A 100 -8.76 -16.19 -9.37
C TYR A 100 -9.27 -17.63 -9.28
N GLY A 101 -9.43 -18.16 -8.07
CA GLY A 101 -10.00 -19.50 -7.84
C GLY A 101 -11.46 -19.66 -8.27
N SER A 102 -12.18 -18.56 -8.48
CA SER A 102 -13.58 -18.56 -8.97
C SER A 102 -13.81 -17.43 -9.98
N ALA A 103 -12.87 -17.26 -10.92
CA ALA A 103 -12.86 -16.16 -11.88
C ALA A 103 -14.13 -16.07 -12.74
N SER A 104 -14.72 -17.20 -13.12
CA SER A 104 -15.99 -17.21 -13.88
C SER A 104 -17.16 -16.60 -13.12
N LEU A 105 -17.13 -16.63 -11.79
CA LEU A 105 -18.19 -16.07 -10.94
C LEU A 105 -17.92 -14.61 -10.55
N TYR A 106 -16.65 -14.28 -10.26
CA TYR A 106 -16.30 -12.99 -9.67
C TYR A 106 -15.64 -12.00 -10.62
N MET A 107 -15.00 -12.47 -11.69
CA MET A 107 -14.20 -11.62 -12.60
C MET A 107 -14.82 -11.48 -13.98
N ILE A 108 -15.50 -12.51 -14.50
CA ILE A 108 -16.00 -12.55 -15.89
C ILE A 108 -17.48 -12.21 -15.94
N ASP A 109 -17.86 -11.37 -16.90
CA ASP A 109 -19.23 -11.07 -17.29
C ASP A 109 -19.31 -11.15 -18.81
N LEU A 110 -20.15 -12.06 -19.33
CA LEU A 110 -20.25 -12.34 -20.77
C LEU A 110 -20.84 -11.17 -21.56
N GLU A 111 -21.59 -10.28 -20.90
CA GLU A 111 -22.13 -9.07 -21.53
C GLU A 111 -21.06 -7.98 -21.68
N VAL A 112 -20.03 -8.01 -20.84
CA VAL A 112 -18.89 -7.08 -20.90
C VAL A 112 -17.85 -7.59 -21.89
N LEU A 113 -17.30 -8.79 -21.64
CA LEU A 113 -16.26 -9.38 -22.47
C LEU A 113 -16.21 -10.91 -22.27
N ASP A 114 -16.43 -11.65 -23.35
CA ASP A 114 -16.30 -13.12 -23.34
C ASP A 114 -14.82 -13.54 -23.39
N ILE A 115 -14.27 -13.82 -22.20
CA ILE A 115 -12.89 -14.29 -22.01
C ILE A 115 -12.86 -15.54 -21.14
N THR A 116 -11.83 -16.35 -21.36
CA THR A 116 -11.55 -17.51 -20.51
C THR A 116 -11.05 -17.09 -19.12
N GLN A 117 -11.16 -17.98 -18.14
CA GLN A 117 -10.63 -17.76 -16.78
C GLN A 117 -9.13 -17.42 -16.78
N LEU A 118 -8.34 -18.12 -17.60
CA LEU A 118 -6.91 -17.85 -17.68
C LEU A 118 -6.62 -16.45 -18.24
N GLN A 119 -7.35 -16.02 -19.26
CA GLN A 119 -7.23 -14.67 -19.80
C GLN A 119 -7.60 -13.62 -18.75
N ALA A 120 -8.68 -13.82 -17.99
CA ALA A 120 -9.07 -12.90 -16.91
C ALA A 120 -7.97 -12.76 -15.84
N VAL A 121 -7.36 -13.87 -15.42
CA VAL A 121 -6.24 -13.86 -14.46
C VAL A 121 -5.02 -13.15 -15.02
N LEU A 122 -4.63 -13.43 -16.27
CA LEU A 122 -3.48 -12.78 -16.91
C LEU A 122 -3.69 -11.29 -17.13
N LEU A 123 -4.89 -10.88 -17.54
CA LEU A 123 -5.26 -9.47 -17.67
C LEU A 123 -5.24 -8.77 -16.31
N SER A 124 -5.66 -9.45 -15.24
CA SER A 124 -5.63 -8.90 -13.89
C SER A 124 -4.20 -8.69 -13.38
N LEU A 125 -3.35 -9.71 -13.50
CA LEU A 125 -1.92 -9.61 -13.14
C LEU A 125 -1.18 -8.57 -14.00
N GLY A 126 -1.43 -8.58 -15.31
CA GLY A 126 -0.88 -7.59 -16.24
C GLY A 126 -1.34 -6.18 -15.89
N GLY A 127 -2.62 -6.00 -15.57
CA GLY A 127 -3.19 -4.72 -15.14
C GLY A 127 -2.54 -4.17 -13.87
N ILE A 128 -2.26 -5.02 -12.88
CA ILE A 128 -1.57 -4.62 -11.65
C ILE A 128 -0.15 -4.13 -11.96
N VAL A 129 0.62 -4.90 -12.75
CA VAL A 129 2.02 -4.58 -13.08
C VAL A 129 2.11 -3.34 -13.97
N ILE A 130 1.33 -3.29 -15.05
CA ILE A 130 1.29 -2.17 -15.99
C ILE A 130 0.80 -0.91 -15.27
N GLY A 131 -0.24 -1.04 -14.44
CA GLY A 131 -0.75 0.07 -13.64
C GLY A 131 0.35 0.68 -12.77
N TRP A 132 1.11 -0.16 -12.04
CA TRP A 132 2.25 0.31 -11.27
C TRP A 132 3.35 0.97 -12.11
N ILE A 133 3.72 0.38 -13.26
CA ILE A 133 4.74 0.95 -14.15
C ILE A 133 4.33 2.33 -14.65
N ILE A 134 3.07 2.50 -15.09
CA ILE A 134 2.56 3.80 -15.55
C ILE A 134 2.59 4.80 -14.40
N TYR A 135 2.13 4.41 -13.21
CA TYR A 135 2.15 5.26 -12.02
C TYR A 135 3.58 5.69 -11.64
N ASP A 136 4.54 4.76 -11.55
CA ASP A 136 5.94 5.08 -11.22
C ASP A 136 6.56 6.00 -12.29
N GLY A 137 6.23 5.76 -13.58
CA GLY A 137 6.58 6.64 -14.69
C GLY A 137 6.02 8.06 -14.54
N LEU A 138 4.74 8.19 -14.16
CA LEU A 138 4.11 9.49 -13.90
C LEU A 138 4.83 10.24 -12.76
N CYS A 139 5.13 9.55 -11.66
CA CYS A 139 5.83 10.13 -10.51
C CYS A 139 7.26 10.58 -10.86
N ARG A 140 7.96 9.88 -11.75
CA ARG A 140 9.32 10.24 -12.21
C ARG A 140 9.35 11.27 -13.34
N SER A 141 8.22 11.49 -14.00
CA SER A 141 8.10 12.43 -15.11
C SER A 141 8.20 13.89 -14.63
N PRO A 142 8.29 14.89 -15.56
CA PRO A 142 8.22 16.30 -15.19
C PRO A 142 6.95 16.70 -14.41
N LEU A 143 5.86 15.93 -14.53
CA LEU A 143 4.64 16.16 -13.75
C LEU A 143 4.90 16.00 -12.25
N GLY A 144 5.83 15.12 -11.87
CA GLY A 144 6.21 14.90 -10.46
C GLY A 144 6.95 16.06 -9.81
N LYS A 145 7.25 17.15 -10.54
CA LYS A 145 7.81 18.38 -9.97
C LYS A 145 6.74 19.32 -9.39
N ASN A 146 5.45 19.05 -9.64
CA ASN A 146 4.34 19.85 -9.13
C ASN A 146 3.25 18.93 -8.59
N ASP A 147 3.07 18.96 -7.27
CA ASP A 147 2.14 18.07 -6.55
C ASP A 147 0.71 18.16 -7.06
N LEU A 148 0.23 19.36 -7.42
CA LEU A 148 -1.14 19.54 -7.93
C LEU A 148 -1.31 18.89 -9.31
N ILE A 149 -0.33 19.10 -10.20
CA ILE A 149 -0.38 18.52 -11.55
C ILE A 149 -0.26 17.00 -11.47
N LEU A 150 0.63 16.48 -10.62
CA LEU A 150 0.76 15.04 -10.40
C LEU A 150 -0.53 14.44 -9.83
N ALA A 151 -1.17 15.09 -8.87
CA ALA A 151 -2.43 14.63 -8.28
C ALA A 151 -3.57 14.60 -9.32
N LEU A 152 -3.69 15.64 -10.16
CA LEU A 152 -4.68 15.68 -11.24
C LEU A 152 -4.41 14.60 -12.30
N ALA A 153 -3.15 14.44 -12.72
CA ALA A 153 -2.76 13.40 -13.67
C ALA A 153 -3.01 12.00 -13.10
N GLY A 154 -2.70 11.78 -11.83
CA GLY A 154 -3.00 10.56 -11.11
C GLY A 154 -4.50 10.28 -11.05
N LEU A 155 -5.33 11.28 -10.72
CA LEU A 155 -6.79 11.12 -10.71
C LEU A 155 -7.33 10.72 -12.09
N VAL A 156 -6.91 11.42 -13.16
CA VAL A 156 -7.30 11.09 -14.54
C VAL A 156 -6.87 9.66 -14.88
N PHE A 157 -5.64 9.28 -14.54
CA PHE A 157 -5.14 7.93 -14.74
C PHE A 157 -5.98 6.87 -14.00
N LEU A 158 -6.33 7.09 -12.73
CA LEU A 158 -7.14 6.15 -11.96
C LEU A 158 -8.58 6.05 -12.50
N VAL A 159 -9.17 7.14 -12.97
CA VAL A 159 -10.49 7.14 -13.62
C VAL A 159 -10.44 6.35 -14.93
N LEU A 160 -9.44 6.61 -15.77
CA LEU A 160 -9.25 5.86 -17.02
C LEU A 160 -9.01 4.38 -16.76
N LEU A 161 -8.20 4.05 -15.76
CA LEU A 161 -7.92 2.67 -15.37
C LEU A 161 -9.18 1.96 -14.85
N SER A 162 -9.98 2.65 -14.03
CA SER A 162 -11.28 2.14 -13.57
C SER A 162 -12.23 1.88 -14.73
N PHE A 163 -12.29 2.79 -15.70
CA PHE A 163 -13.09 2.60 -16.92
C PHE A 163 -12.60 1.40 -17.74
N ILE A 164 -11.28 1.27 -17.96
CA ILE A 164 -10.71 0.12 -18.66
C ILE A 164 -11.07 -1.19 -17.94
N TYR A 165 -11.02 -1.22 -16.61
CA TYR A 165 -11.40 -2.42 -15.86
C TYR A 165 -12.88 -2.75 -15.96
N THR A 166 -13.79 -1.77 -16.08
CA THR A 166 -15.22 -2.05 -16.30
C THR A 166 -15.52 -2.58 -17.70
N GLU A 167 -14.66 -2.32 -18.67
CA GLU A 167 -14.77 -2.88 -20.03
C GLU A 167 -14.14 -4.28 -20.17
N VAL A 168 -13.48 -4.79 -19.11
CA VAL A 168 -12.76 -6.08 -19.14
C VAL A 168 -13.30 -7.08 -18.12
N PHE A 169 -13.67 -6.61 -16.93
CA PHE A 169 -14.14 -7.44 -15.82
C PHE A 169 -15.58 -7.12 -15.47
N SER A 170 -16.24 -8.05 -14.78
CA SER A 170 -17.50 -7.78 -14.10
C SER A 170 -17.37 -6.57 -13.17
N HIS A 171 -18.46 -5.85 -12.90
CA HIS A 171 -18.46 -4.70 -11.99
C HIS A 171 -17.79 -4.98 -10.63
N ARG A 172 -18.01 -6.19 -10.09
CA ARG A 172 -17.38 -6.65 -8.85
C ARG A 172 -15.88 -6.91 -9.02
N GLY A 173 -15.51 -7.57 -10.12
CA GLY A 173 -14.11 -7.82 -10.47
C GLY A 173 -13.34 -6.52 -10.68
N ALA A 174 -13.90 -5.57 -11.42
CA ALA A 174 -13.32 -4.26 -11.69
C ALA A 174 -13.07 -3.45 -10.41
N PHE A 175 -14.05 -3.41 -9.49
CA PHE A 175 -13.90 -2.73 -8.20
C PHE A 175 -12.72 -3.31 -7.39
N MET A 176 -12.63 -4.63 -7.34
CA MET A 176 -11.58 -5.32 -6.60
C MET A 176 -10.21 -5.20 -7.27
N GLN A 177 -10.19 -5.26 -8.60
CA GLN A 177 -9.02 -5.02 -9.43
C GLN A 177 -8.45 -3.62 -9.18
N MET A 178 -9.30 -2.61 -9.06
CA MET A 178 -8.88 -1.25 -8.73
C MET A 178 -8.22 -1.19 -7.35
N GLY A 179 -8.84 -1.79 -6.33
CA GLY A 179 -8.30 -1.84 -4.98
C GLY A 179 -6.93 -2.51 -4.90
N VAL A 180 -6.76 -3.68 -5.53
CA VAL A 180 -5.47 -4.38 -5.52
C VAL A 180 -4.40 -3.63 -6.31
N THR A 181 -4.77 -2.93 -7.37
CA THR A 181 -3.84 -2.14 -8.18
C THR A 181 -3.31 -0.93 -7.40
N ILE A 182 -4.20 -0.16 -6.75
CA ILE A 182 -3.81 0.96 -5.87
C ILE A 182 -2.96 0.46 -4.70
N GLY A 183 -3.38 -0.62 -4.04
CA GLY A 183 -2.63 -1.23 -2.94
C GLY A 183 -1.23 -1.66 -3.37
N THR A 184 -1.09 -2.20 -4.59
CA THR A 184 0.20 -2.58 -5.15
C THR A 184 1.08 -1.37 -5.42
N MET A 185 0.55 -0.29 -5.99
CA MET A 185 1.31 0.96 -6.20
C MET A 185 1.90 1.47 -4.89
N MET A 186 1.10 1.49 -3.83
CA MET A 186 1.52 1.92 -2.50
C MET A 186 2.64 1.05 -1.92
N VAL A 187 2.47 -0.27 -1.93
CA VAL A 187 3.48 -1.20 -1.38
C VAL A 187 4.76 -1.23 -2.22
N ALA A 188 4.65 -1.12 -3.54
CA ALA A 188 5.81 -1.01 -4.42
C ALA A 188 6.63 0.25 -4.12
N ASN A 189 5.99 1.39 -3.81
CA ASN A 189 6.70 2.58 -3.35
C ASN A 189 7.45 2.34 -2.03
N VAL A 190 6.85 1.61 -1.08
CA VAL A 190 7.51 1.23 0.17
C VAL A 190 8.78 0.40 -0.12
N ALA A 191 8.65 -0.61 -0.98
CA ALA A 191 9.73 -1.55 -1.27
C ALA A 191 10.85 -0.96 -2.14
N MET A 192 10.51 -0.15 -3.14
CA MET A 192 11.43 0.27 -4.19
C MET A 192 11.96 1.70 -3.99
N VAL A 193 11.26 2.53 -3.22
CA VAL A 193 11.62 3.95 -3.03
C VAL A 193 11.91 4.26 -1.57
N ILE A 194 10.94 4.03 -0.67
CA ILE A 194 11.02 4.48 0.72
C ILE A 194 12.10 3.73 1.49
N ILE A 195 12.04 2.39 1.55
CA ILE A 195 13.00 1.60 2.34
C ILE A 195 14.42 1.70 1.80
N PRO A 196 14.68 1.62 0.47
CA PRO A 196 16.02 1.85 -0.08
C PRO A 196 16.54 3.26 0.21
N GLY A 197 15.68 4.29 0.12
CA GLY A 197 16.03 5.66 0.44
C GLY A 197 16.44 5.82 1.90
N GLN A 198 15.64 5.29 2.83
CA GLN A 198 15.95 5.33 4.26
C GLN A 198 17.23 4.55 4.60
N LYS A 199 17.48 3.38 3.99
CA LYS A 199 18.73 2.63 4.19
C LYS A 199 19.97 3.42 3.77
N LYS A 200 19.91 4.19 2.68
CA LYS A 200 21.02 5.05 2.23
C LYS A 200 21.34 6.18 3.20
N VAL A 201 20.35 6.64 3.98
CA VAL A 201 20.54 7.72 4.98
C VAL A 201 21.24 7.18 6.24
N VAL A 202 21.07 5.90 6.55
CA VAL A 202 21.63 5.25 7.75
C VAL A 202 23.05 4.71 7.52
N GLN A 203 23.45 4.46 6.27
CA GLN A 203 24.81 4.04 5.88
C GLN A 203 25.75 5.23 5.72
#